data_AF-A0A428PDS3-F1
#
_entry.id   AF-A0A428PDS3-F1
#
_cell.length_a   1.000
_cell.length_b   1.000
_cell.length_c   1.000
_cell.angle_alpha   90.00
_cell.angle_beta   90.00
_cell.angle_gamma   90.00
#
_symmetry.space_group_name_H-M   'P 1'
#
loop_
_entity.id
_entity.type
_entity.pdbx_description
1 polymer ?
#
loop_
_entity_poly.entity_id
_entity_poly.type
_entity_poly.pdbx_seq_one_letter_code
_entity_poly.pdbx_strand_id
1 'polypeptide(L)'
;MADDHLGNQSQQSEDEKPYQLISLKLADRLATLEITDDDLARVSGIAETMLSDAQETKERTRRACDVFRAKMSSIDSLNDFNHNRYEALRTHLQDCFPEGHPTYFKDLAKGYIECGNVICSRLKELKVEGSEIKSKQLEALNQAVEASVCFRACKEMVKRRELHKEDMPAHQEHNEPCLQVEQNHTMSIDELAAEVETYYRVFVQLLNFE
;
A
#
# COMPACT_ATOMS: atom_id res chain seq x y z
N MET A 1 4.48 -9.49 35.68
CA MET A 1 5.33 -8.29 35.58
C MET A 1 6.33 -8.51 34.46
N ALA A 2 6.05 -7.87 33.33
CA ALA A 2 6.99 -7.37 32.34
C ALA A 2 6.08 -6.57 31.39
N ASP A 3 6.15 -5.25 31.50
CA ASP A 3 5.50 -4.30 30.62
C ASP A 3 5.98 -4.53 29.18
N ASP A 4 5.06 -4.95 28.31
CA ASP A 4 5.27 -5.08 26.85
C ASP A 4 4.71 -3.85 26.10
N HIS A 5 4.54 -2.74 26.82
CA HIS A 5 4.25 -1.44 26.24
C HIS A 5 5.56 -0.65 26.13
N LEU A 6 6.26 -0.73 24.99
CA LEU A 6 7.18 0.30 24.45
C LEU A 6 8.00 -0.24 23.25
N GLY A 7 7.35 -0.87 22.27
CA GLY A 7 8.02 -1.42 21.08
C GLY A 7 7.72 -0.73 19.74
N ASN A 8 6.82 0.27 19.69
CA ASN A 8 6.26 0.77 18.43
C ASN A 8 6.48 2.27 18.14
N GLN A 9 7.27 2.98 18.94
CA GLN A 9 7.42 4.45 18.78
C GLN A 9 8.63 4.92 17.97
N SER A 10 9.52 4.03 17.49
CA SER A 10 10.78 4.45 16.84
C SER A 10 10.86 4.16 15.33
N GLN A 11 9.72 3.92 14.67
CA GLN A 11 9.60 3.87 13.20
C GLN A 11 8.54 4.87 12.71
N GLN A 12 8.55 6.09 13.25
CA GLN A 12 8.07 7.27 12.51
C GLN A 12 9.04 7.47 11.34
N SER A 13 8.78 6.73 10.27
CA SER A 13 9.70 6.47 9.17
C SER A 13 10.04 7.74 8.41
N GLU A 14 11.20 7.74 7.76
CA GLU A 14 11.63 8.79 6.84
C GLU A 14 10.59 9.09 5.73
N ASP A 15 9.65 8.17 5.48
CA ASP A 15 8.52 8.29 4.55
C ASP A 15 7.37 9.19 5.02
N GLU A 16 7.25 9.57 6.31
CA GLU A 16 6.20 10.50 6.75
C GLU A 16 6.54 11.98 6.51
N LYS A 17 7.84 12.29 6.42
CA LYS A 17 8.35 13.65 6.21
C LYS A 17 7.80 14.34 4.94
N PRO A 18 7.67 13.69 3.76
CA PRO A 18 7.11 14.34 2.57
C PRO A 18 5.66 14.73 2.74
N TYR A 19 4.86 13.80 3.25
CA TYR A 19 3.44 14.02 3.44
C TYR A 19 3.15 15.05 4.53
N GLN A 20 4.04 15.22 5.51
CA GLN A 20 3.94 16.30 6.48
C GLN A 20 4.12 17.68 5.83
N LEU A 21 5.16 17.87 5.00
CA LEU A 21 5.36 19.12 4.27
C LEU A 21 4.20 19.40 3.30
N ILE A 22 3.75 18.38 2.57
CA ILE A 22 2.60 18.49 1.66
C ILE A 22 1.34 18.91 2.44
N SER A 23 1.07 18.32 3.61
CA SER A 23 -0.08 18.67 4.45
C SER A 23 -0.04 20.13 4.92
N LEU A 24 1.14 20.63 5.30
CA LEU A 24 1.35 22.03 5.69
C LEU A 24 1.09 22.97 4.51
N LYS A 25 1.64 22.66 3.33
CA LYS A 25 1.44 23.45 2.11
C LYS A 25 0.00 23.41 1.61
N LEU A 26 -0.68 22.27 1.78
CA LEU A 26 -2.09 22.15 1.53
C LEU A 26 -2.89 23.06 2.49
N ALA A 27 -2.58 23.06 3.78
CA ALA A 27 -3.22 23.96 4.74
C ALA A 27 -2.99 25.44 4.41
N ASP A 28 -1.79 25.84 3.95
CA ASP A 28 -1.49 27.20 3.48
C ASP A 28 -2.44 27.60 2.34
N ARG A 29 -2.64 26.70 1.40
CA ARG A 29 -3.52 26.91 0.25
C ARG A 29 -5.00 26.94 0.63
N LEU A 30 -5.43 26.04 1.52
CA LEU A 30 -6.82 25.97 1.97
C LEU A 30 -7.22 27.17 2.84
N ALA A 31 -6.26 27.79 3.53
CA ALA A 31 -6.50 29.00 4.34
C ALA A 31 -6.96 30.21 3.51
N THR A 32 -6.77 30.21 2.19
CA THR A 32 -7.28 31.27 1.30
C THR A 32 -8.76 31.08 0.93
N LEU A 33 -9.39 29.99 1.37
CA LEU A 33 -10.79 29.66 1.10
C LEU A 33 -11.67 29.90 2.33
N GLU A 34 -12.96 30.16 2.10
CA GLU A 34 -13.99 30.29 3.15
C GLU A 34 -14.43 28.91 3.68
N ILE A 35 -13.50 28.14 4.23
CA ILE A 35 -13.79 26.82 4.84
C ILE A 35 -14.22 27.03 6.30
N THR A 36 -15.35 26.47 6.74
CA THR A 36 -15.82 26.63 8.13
C THR A 36 -15.18 25.60 9.07
N ASP A 37 -15.36 25.74 10.39
CA ASP A 37 -14.91 24.72 11.36
C ASP A 37 -15.72 23.42 11.19
N ASP A 38 -17.01 23.51 10.80
CA ASP A 38 -17.88 22.37 10.50
C ASP A 38 -17.39 21.60 9.26
N ASP A 39 -16.93 22.32 8.22
CA ASP A 39 -16.31 21.71 7.04
C ASP A 39 -15.06 20.92 7.40
N LEU A 40 -14.20 21.48 8.25
CA LEU A 40 -12.98 20.80 8.71
C LEU A 40 -13.32 19.56 9.53
N ALA A 41 -14.32 19.63 10.41
CA ALA A 41 -14.79 18.50 11.20
C ALA A 41 -15.35 17.38 10.31
N ARG A 42 -16.15 17.72 9.31
CA ARG A 42 -16.69 16.78 8.32
C ARG A 42 -15.60 16.09 7.52
N VAL A 43 -14.68 16.85 6.90
CA VAL A 43 -13.56 16.28 6.14
C VAL A 43 -12.68 15.40 7.03
N SER A 44 -12.44 15.81 8.28
CA SER A 44 -11.67 15.01 9.23
C SER A 44 -12.36 13.67 9.53
N GLY A 45 -13.68 13.66 9.75
CA GLY A 45 -14.45 12.43 9.99
C GLY A 45 -14.48 11.47 8.79
N ILE A 46 -14.60 12.01 7.57
CA ILE A 46 -14.51 11.21 6.35
C ILE A 46 -13.10 10.62 6.21
N ALA A 47 -12.06 11.43 6.42
CA ALA A 47 -10.68 10.96 6.36
C ALA A 47 -10.38 9.88 7.41
N GLU A 48 -10.89 10.00 8.64
CA GLU A 48 -10.78 8.95 9.67
C GLU A 48 -11.45 7.65 9.24
N THR A 49 -12.62 7.73 8.60
CA THR A 49 -13.33 6.56 8.05
C THR A 49 -12.52 5.92 6.93
N MET A 50 -12.00 6.71 5.99
CA MET A 50 -11.14 6.22 4.90
C MET A 50 -9.87 5.54 5.43
N LEU A 51 -9.26 6.06 6.50
CA LEU A 51 -8.11 5.43 7.16
C LEU A 51 -8.47 4.07 7.74
N SER A 52 -9.63 3.98 8.41
CA SER A 52 -10.16 2.73 8.96
C SER A 52 -10.41 1.69 7.85
N ASP A 53 -11.06 2.10 6.76
CA ASP A 53 -11.38 1.23 5.62
C ASP A 53 -10.11 0.75 4.89
N ALA A 54 -9.14 1.65 4.72
CA ALA A 54 -7.83 1.32 4.15
C ALA A 54 -7.09 0.32 5.03
N GLN A 55 -7.12 0.48 6.35
CA GLN A 55 -6.52 -0.45 7.30
C GLN A 55 -7.19 -1.82 7.25
N GLU A 56 -8.52 -1.87 7.21
CA GLU A 56 -9.26 -3.12 7.07
C GLU A 56 -8.91 -3.82 5.74
N THR A 57 -8.85 -3.07 4.64
CA THR A 57 -8.47 -3.59 3.33
C THR A 57 -7.03 -4.12 3.33
N LYS A 58 -6.10 -3.42 3.97
CA LYS A 58 -4.71 -3.87 4.13
C LYS A 58 -4.61 -5.19 4.91
N GLU A 59 -5.42 -5.36 5.96
CA GLU A 59 -5.45 -6.60 6.73
C GLU A 59 -6.08 -7.75 5.94
N ARG A 60 -7.20 -7.51 5.23
CA ARG A 60 -7.83 -8.50 4.35
C ARG A 60 -6.88 -8.94 3.23
N THR A 61 -6.20 -8.00 2.58
CA THR A 61 -5.23 -8.29 1.51
C THR A 61 -3.98 -9.00 2.03
N ARG A 62 -3.52 -8.70 3.25
CA ARG A 62 -2.43 -9.45 3.90
C ARG A 62 -2.77 -10.93 4.02
N ARG A 63 -3.97 -11.26 4.51
CA ARG A 63 -4.43 -12.66 4.60
C ARG A 63 -4.51 -13.32 3.21
N ALA A 64 -4.99 -12.58 2.21
CA ALA A 64 -5.00 -13.06 0.83
C ALA A 64 -3.58 -13.34 0.30
N CYS A 65 -2.59 -12.50 0.62
CA CYS A 65 -1.18 -12.75 0.28
C CYS A 65 -0.66 -14.04 0.91
N ASP A 66 -1.00 -14.33 2.16
CA ASP A 66 -0.54 -15.54 2.84
C ASP A 66 -1.12 -16.81 2.18
N VAL A 67 -2.42 -16.79 1.86
CA VAL A 67 -3.07 -17.86 1.10
C VAL A 67 -2.46 -17.99 -0.29
N PHE A 68 -2.22 -16.87 -0.98
CA PHE A 68 -1.58 -16.84 -2.29
C PHE A 68 -0.17 -17.46 -2.26
N ARG A 69 0.63 -17.14 -1.25
CA ARG A 69 1.98 -17.71 -1.07
C ARG A 69 1.92 -19.22 -0.88
N ALA A 70 0.96 -19.72 -0.10
CA ALA A 70 0.74 -21.15 0.07
C ALA A 70 0.35 -21.84 -1.25
N LYS A 71 -0.54 -21.22 -2.04
CA LYS A 71 -0.92 -21.70 -3.38
C LYS A 71 0.28 -21.77 -4.32
N MET A 72 1.14 -20.74 -4.32
CA MET A 72 2.37 -20.72 -5.13
C MET A 72 3.33 -21.85 -4.73
N SER A 73 3.58 -22.02 -3.43
CA SER A 73 4.42 -23.13 -2.94
C SER A 73 3.85 -24.51 -3.32
N SER A 74 2.53 -24.65 -3.34
CA SER A 74 1.89 -25.88 -3.82
C SER A 74 2.12 -26.13 -5.31
N ILE A 75 2.22 -25.09 -6.16
CA ILE A 75 2.58 -25.25 -7.58
C ILE A 75 4.00 -25.74 -7.73
N ASP A 76 4.94 -25.15 -6.99
CA ASP A 76 6.35 -25.56 -7.03
C ASP A 76 6.48 -27.03 -6.63
N SER A 77 5.78 -27.43 -5.56
CA SER A 77 5.72 -28.82 -5.10
C SER A 77 5.13 -29.76 -6.16
N LEU A 78 4.11 -29.34 -6.91
CA LEU A 78 3.51 -30.13 -7.98
C LEU A 78 4.45 -30.28 -9.18
N ASN A 79 5.20 -29.23 -9.53
CA ASN A 79 6.22 -29.29 -10.57
C ASN A 79 7.32 -30.28 -10.20
N ASP A 80 7.85 -30.19 -8.98
CA ASP A 80 8.87 -31.11 -8.48
C ASP A 80 8.35 -32.55 -8.47
N PHE A 81 7.13 -32.77 -7.99
CA PHE A 81 6.50 -34.09 -8.00
C PHE A 81 6.34 -34.65 -9.42
N ASN A 82 5.88 -33.84 -10.38
CA ASN A 82 5.71 -34.26 -11.77
C ASN A 82 7.07 -34.66 -12.40
N HIS A 83 8.10 -33.87 -12.15
CA HIS A 83 9.46 -34.15 -12.62
C HIS A 83 10.03 -35.43 -12.00
N ASN A 84 10.00 -35.54 -10.66
CA ASN A 84 10.55 -36.69 -9.94
C ASN A 84 9.83 -37.99 -10.33
N ARG A 85 8.50 -37.95 -10.50
CA ARG A 85 7.72 -39.11 -10.93
C ARG A 85 8.04 -39.50 -12.37
N TYR A 86 8.22 -38.53 -13.26
CA TYR A 86 8.63 -38.79 -14.64
C TYR A 86 9.99 -39.48 -14.69
N GLU A 87 11.01 -38.94 -14.01
CA GLU A 87 12.35 -39.54 -14.01
C GLU A 87 12.34 -40.94 -13.38
N ALA A 88 11.66 -41.14 -12.25
CA ALA A 88 11.58 -42.46 -11.61
C ALA A 88 10.93 -43.52 -12.52
N LEU A 89 9.83 -43.17 -13.18
CA LEU A 89 9.17 -44.09 -14.12
C LEU A 89 10.00 -44.33 -15.37
N ARG A 90 10.69 -43.29 -15.86
CA ARG A 90 11.57 -43.40 -17.02
C ARG A 90 12.74 -44.34 -16.74
N THR A 91 13.41 -44.20 -15.60
CA THR A 91 14.49 -45.10 -15.18
C THR A 91 13.96 -46.53 -15.04
N HIS A 92 12.84 -46.72 -14.36
CA HIS A 92 12.24 -48.05 -14.21
C HIS A 92 11.90 -48.71 -15.56
N LEU A 93 11.35 -47.95 -16.51
CA LEU A 93 11.06 -48.45 -17.85
C LEU A 93 12.34 -48.80 -18.64
N GLN A 94 13.43 -48.06 -18.44
CA GLN A 94 14.73 -48.38 -19.04
C GLN A 94 15.29 -49.69 -18.50
N ASP A 95 15.16 -49.92 -17.19
CA ASP A 95 15.60 -51.16 -16.55
C ASP A 95 14.77 -52.37 -17.00
N CYS A 96 13.45 -52.21 -17.11
CA CYS A 96 12.54 -53.28 -17.55
C CYS A 96 12.60 -53.56 -19.05
N PHE A 97 12.87 -52.54 -19.87
CA PHE A 97 12.92 -52.64 -21.33
C PHE A 97 14.22 -52.00 -21.87
N PRO A 98 15.38 -52.68 -21.73
CA PRO A 98 16.68 -52.11 -22.12
C PRO A 98 16.80 -51.82 -23.61
N GLU A 99 16.14 -52.64 -24.45
CA GLU A 99 16.05 -52.44 -25.90
C GLU A 99 15.03 -51.35 -26.30
N GLY A 100 14.27 -50.85 -25.32
CA GLY A 100 13.22 -49.85 -25.50
C GLY A 100 11.88 -50.46 -25.91
N HIS A 101 10.79 -50.00 -25.27
CA HIS A 101 9.43 -50.25 -25.76
C HIS A 101 8.86 -48.95 -26.35
N PRO A 102 8.58 -48.89 -27.66
CA PRO A 102 8.36 -47.62 -28.37
C PRO A 102 7.11 -46.85 -27.91
N THR A 103 6.12 -47.52 -27.30
CA THR A 103 4.89 -46.87 -26.84
C THR A 103 4.98 -46.34 -25.40
N TYR A 104 5.63 -47.05 -24.47
CA TYR A 104 5.62 -46.68 -23.05
C TYR A 104 6.35 -45.36 -22.77
N PHE A 105 7.51 -45.15 -23.38
CA PHE A 105 8.24 -43.88 -23.22
C PHE A 105 7.50 -42.70 -23.85
N LYS A 106 6.81 -42.93 -24.97
CA LYS A 106 5.99 -41.92 -25.64
C LYS A 106 4.79 -41.53 -24.78
N ASP A 107 4.09 -42.51 -24.22
CA ASP A 107 2.95 -42.28 -23.34
C ASP A 107 3.37 -41.61 -22.03
N LEU A 108 4.51 -42.00 -21.45
CA LEU A 108 5.09 -41.35 -20.27
C LEU A 108 5.43 -39.87 -20.53
N ALA A 109 6.10 -39.59 -21.65
CA ALA A 109 6.42 -38.21 -22.04
C ALA A 109 5.15 -37.39 -22.29
N LYS A 110 4.14 -37.97 -22.94
CA LYS A 110 2.84 -37.33 -23.15
C LYS A 110 2.16 -36.99 -21.82
N GLY A 111 2.09 -37.95 -20.89
CA GLY A 111 1.51 -37.73 -19.57
C GLY A 111 2.24 -36.63 -18.78
N TYR A 112 3.58 -36.63 -18.81
CA TYR A 112 4.38 -35.57 -18.18
C TYR A 112 4.06 -34.18 -18.73
N ILE A 113 3.94 -34.04 -20.05
CA ILE A 113 3.58 -32.79 -20.72
C ILE A 113 2.16 -32.36 -20.36
N GLU A 114 1.19 -33.29 -20.39
CA GLU A 114 -0.20 -33.01 -20.03
C GLU A 114 -0.33 -32.52 -18.58
N CYS A 115 0.35 -33.19 -17.63
CA CYS A 115 0.42 -32.73 -16.24
C CYS A 115 1.11 -31.36 -16.13
N GLY A 116 2.22 -31.15 -16.85
CA GLY A 116 2.93 -29.87 -16.88
C GLY A 116 2.06 -28.72 -17.42
N ASN A 117 1.22 -28.98 -18.42
CA ASN A 117 0.29 -28.00 -18.96
C ASN A 117 -0.78 -27.58 -17.94
N VAL A 118 -1.31 -28.53 -17.17
CA VAL A 118 -2.29 -28.24 -16.09
C VAL A 118 -1.64 -27.39 -15.00
N ILE A 119 -0.43 -27.74 -14.57
CA ILE A 119 0.32 -26.95 -13.56
C ILE A 119 0.59 -25.54 -14.09
N CYS A 120 1.04 -25.41 -15.35
CA CYS A 120 1.24 -24.12 -16.01
C CYS A 120 -0.04 -23.28 -16.11
N SER A 121 -1.19 -23.91 -16.39
CA SER A 121 -2.48 -23.21 -16.45
C SER A 121 -2.83 -22.61 -15.09
N ARG A 122 -2.70 -23.41 -14.02
CA ARG A 122 -2.97 -22.96 -12.66
C ARG A 122 -2.00 -21.86 -12.22
N LEU A 123 -0.73 -21.92 -12.64
CA LEU A 123 0.23 -20.84 -12.41
C LEU A 123 -0.20 -19.53 -13.07
N LYS A 124 -0.78 -19.57 -14.28
CA LYS A 124 -1.27 -18.37 -14.97
C LYS A 124 -2.45 -17.74 -14.21
N GLU A 125 -3.38 -18.54 -13.73
CA GLU A 125 -4.51 -18.08 -12.90
C GLU A 125 -4.01 -17.41 -11.62
N LEU A 126 -3.04 -18.04 -10.94
CA LEU A 126 -2.42 -17.47 -9.75
C LEU A 126 -1.73 -16.13 -10.04
N LYS A 127 -1.07 -15.97 -11.18
CA LYS A 127 -0.46 -14.68 -11.55
C LYS A 127 -1.49 -13.54 -11.62
N VAL A 128 -2.69 -13.82 -12.13
CA VAL A 128 -3.80 -12.86 -12.15
C VAL A 128 -4.24 -12.54 -10.72
N GLU A 129 -4.53 -13.57 -9.90
CA GLU A 129 -4.92 -13.40 -8.49
C GLU A 129 -3.88 -12.56 -7.72
N GLY A 130 -2.60 -12.85 -7.90
CA GLY A 130 -1.50 -12.12 -7.27
C GLY A 130 -1.43 -10.64 -7.69
N SER A 131 -1.77 -10.33 -8.95
CA SER A 131 -1.82 -8.95 -9.44
C SER A 131 -3.00 -8.17 -8.84
N GLU A 132 -4.16 -8.81 -8.69
CA GLU A 132 -5.35 -8.22 -8.08
C GLU A 132 -5.12 -7.90 -6.59
N ILE A 133 -4.45 -8.81 -5.86
CA ILE A 133 -4.10 -8.58 -4.46
C ILE A 133 -3.17 -7.36 -4.33
N LYS A 134 -2.16 -7.24 -5.21
CA LYS A 134 -1.25 -6.09 -5.22
C LYS A 134 -1.96 -4.79 -5.58
N SER A 135 -2.90 -4.81 -6.54
CA SER A 135 -3.72 -3.64 -6.88
C SER A 135 -4.48 -3.13 -5.66
N LYS A 136 -5.19 -4.02 -4.96
CA LYS A 136 -5.96 -3.68 -3.76
C LYS A 136 -5.07 -3.15 -2.62
N GLN A 137 -3.86 -3.68 -2.47
CA GLN A 137 -2.88 -3.16 -1.50
C GLN A 137 -2.44 -1.74 -1.85
N LEU A 138 -2.18 -1.47 -3.12
CA LEU A 138 -1.79 -0.15 -3.59
C LEU A 138 -2.93 0.85 -3.44
N GLU A 139 -4.15 0.47 -3.81
CA GLU A 139 -5.37 1.29 -3.61
C GLU A 139 -5.57 1.65 -2.14
N ALA A 140 -5.48 0.67 -1.23
CA ALA A 140 -5.60 0.93 0.20
C ALA A 140 -4.47 1.84 0.74
N LEU A 141 -3.24 1.69 0.22
CA LEU A 141 -2.14 2.57 0.59
C LEU A 141 -2.39 4.01 0.13
N ASN A 142 -2.83 4.20 -1.11
CA ASN A 142 -3.13 5.52 -1.65
C ASN A 142 -4.28 6.19 -0.88
N GLN A 143 -5.35 5.46 -0.59
CA GLN A 143 -6.45 5.95 0.24
C GLN A 143 -5.98 6.37 1.63
N ALA A 144 -5.08 5.59 2.26
CA ALA A 144 -4.53 5.94 3.55
C ALA A 144 -3.66 7.21 3.49
N VAL A 145 -2.87 7.38 2.43
CA VAL A 145 -2.04 8.58 2.21
C VAL A 145 -2.93 9.81 2.00
N GLU A 146 -3.88 9.73 1.08
CA GLU A 146 -4.86 10.79 0.79
C GLU A 146 -5.58 11.25 2.07
N ALA A 147 -6.13 10.29 2.82
CA ALA A 147 -6.83 10.58 4.06
C ALA A 147 -5.90 11.17 5.13
N SER A 148 -4.69 10.64 5.28
CA SER A 148 -3.70 11.15 6.24
C SER A 148 -3.31 12.61 5.93
N VAL A 149 -3.08 12.94 4.65
CA VAL A 149 -2.74 14.30 4.21
C VAL A 149 -3.89 15.27 4.49
N CYS A 150 -5.12 14.91 4.10
CA CYS A 150 -6.30 15.75 4.33
C CYS A 150 -6.56 15.95 5.83
N PHE A 151 -6.47 14.89 6.63
CA PHE A 151 -6.65 14.95 8.08
C PHE A 151 -5.59 15.84 8.76
N ARG A 152 -4.33 15.72 8.37
CA ARG A 152 -3.25 16.57 8.88
C ARG A 152 -3.45 18.04 8.46
N ALA A 153 -3.91 18.30 7.24
CA ALA A 153 -4.22 19.65 6.78
C ALA A 153 -5.38 20.28 7.60
N CYS A 154 -6.44 19.52 7.91
CA CYS A 154 -7.50 19.97 8.82
C CYS A 154 -6.95 20.37 10.19
N LYS A 155 -6.12 19.51 10.81
CA LYS A 155 -5.49 19.79 12.11
C LYS A 155 -4.64 21.06 12.08
N GLU A 156 -3.89 21.26 11.01
CA GLU A 156 -3.04 22.43 10.84
C GLU A 156 -3.88 23.72 10.68
N MET A 157 -4.99 23.66 9.93
CA MET A 157 -5.91 24.79 9.81
C MET A 157 -6.56 25.16 11.15
N VAL A 158 -7.00 24.18 11.94
CA VAL A 158 -7.58 24.42 13.28
C VAL A 158 -6.56 25.10 14.18
N LYS A 159 -5.32 24.58 14.26
CA LYS A 159 -4.24 25.19 15.05
C LYS A 159 -4.01 26.66 14.71
N ARG A 160 -3.95 26.99 13.41
CA ARG A 160 -3.75 28.37 12.96
C ARG A 160 -4.90 29.29 13.36
N ARG A 161 -6.14 28.79 13.33
CA ARG A 161 -7.32 29.55 13.80
C ARG A 161 -7.32 29.77 15.30
N GLU A 162 -6.87 28.79 16.08
CA GLU A 162 -6.73 28.90 17.54
C GLU A 162 -5.67 29.96 17.90
N LEU A 163 -4.52 29.96 17.24
CA LEU A 163 -3.47 30.97 17.41
C LEU A 163 -3.94 32.40 17.09
N HIS A 164 -4.89 32.57 16.17
CA HIS A 164 -5.49 33.87 15.87
C HIS A 164 -6.61 34.28 16.85
N LYS A 165 -7.17 33.34 17.62
CA LYS A 165 -8.21 33.60 18.63
C LYS A 165 -7.63 33.95 20.01
N GLU A 166 -6.37 33.59 20.27
CA GLU A 166 -5.63 34.08 21.43
C GLU A 166 -5.16 35.52 21.14
N ASP A 167 -5.78 36.52 21.77
CA ASP A 167 -5.37 37.92 21.74
C ASP A 167 -3.91 38.06 22.23
N MET A 168 -2.95 37.98 21.30
CA MET A 168 -1.58 38.41 21.54
C MET A 168 -1.55 39.94 21.51
N PRO A 169 -1.17 40.63 22.61
CA PRO A 169 -1.10 42.07 22.61
C PRO A 169 -0.09 42.54 21.58
N ALA A 170 -0.53 43.48 20.75
CA ALA A 170 0.28 44.17 19.75
C ALA A 170 1.48 44.84 20.44
N HIS A 171 2.61 44.14 20.50
CA HIS A 171 4.00 44.63 20.43
C HIS A 171 4.96 43.50 20.82
N GLN A 172 5.37 42.72 19.84
CA GLN A 172 6.76 42.29 19.71
C GLN A 172 7.04 42.04 18.23
N GLU A 173 7.55 43.10 17.59
CA GLU A 173 8.18 43.00 16.28
C GLU A 173 9.30 41.96 16.32
N HIS A 174 9.27 41.07 15.33
CA HIS A 174 10.41 40.31 14.83
C HIS A 174 11.23 39.55 15.89
N ASN A 175 10.78 38.35 16.26
CA ASN A 175 11.65 37.20 16.58
C ASN A 175 10.86 35.89 16.74
N GLU A 176 9.82 35.65 15.93
CA GLU A 176 9.44 34.26 15.71
C GLU A 176 10.48 33.64 14.77
N PRO A 177 11.10 32.50 15.12
CA PRO A 177 11.79 31.73 14.11
C PRO A 177 10.70 31.31 13.14
N CYS A 178 10.68 31.96 11.96
CA CYS A 178 10.14 31.38 10.74
C CYS A 178 10.46 29.90 10.83
N LEU A 179 9.44 29.04 10.95
CA LEU A 179 9.59 27.59 11.06
C LEU A 179 10.50 27.17 9.92
N GLN A 180 11.80 27.09 10.20
CA GLN A 180 12.80 26.52 9.33
C GLN A 180 12.53 25.03 9.46
N VAL A 181 11.50 24.60 8.74
CA VAL A 181 11.37 23.22 8.32
C VAL A 181 12.65 23.00 7.52
N GLU A 182 13.65 22.41 8.17
CA GLU A 182 14.86 21.95 7.52
C GLU A 182 14.44 21.13 6.31
N GLN A 183 14.60 21.72 5.13
CA GLN A 183 14.29 21.13 3.84
C GLN A 183 15.31 20.03 3.52
N ASN A 184 15.34 18.97 4.32
CA ASN A 184 15.99 17.72 3.93
C ASN A 184 14.99 16.87 3.16
N HIS A 185 14.52 17.40 2.03
CA HIS A 185 13.64 16.72 1.09
C HIS A 185 14.24 16.72 -0.30
N THR A 186 14.39 15.53 -0.86
CA THR A 186 14.92 15.24 -2.20
C THR A 186 13.93 15.55 -3.33
N MET A 187 12.73 16.04 -3.01
CA MET A 187 11.66 16.33 -3.98
C MET A 187 11.85 17.73 -4.56
N SER A 188 11.74 17.86 -5.89
CA SER A 188 11.85 19.16 -6.55
C SER A 188 10.65 20.06 -6.22
N ILE A 189 10.81 21.37 -6.42
CA ILE A 189 9.73 22.35 -6.18
C ILE A 189 8.51 22.06 -7.06
N ASP A 190 8.74 21.67 -8.32
CA ASP A 190 7.67 21.36 -9.27
C ASP A 190 6.90 20.09 -8.87
N GLU A 191 7.61 19.06 -8.42
CA GLU A 191 6.99 17.84 -7.88
C GLU A 191 6.16 18.13 -6.62
N LEU A 192 6.68 18.96 -5.71
CA LEU A 192 5.93 19.38 -4.51
C LEU A 192 4.65 20.13 -4.87
N ALA A 193 4.70 21.05 -5.83
CA ALA A 193 3.52 21.80 -6.26
C ALA A 193 2.46 20.87 -6.89
N ALA A 194 2.89 19.90 -7.69
CA ALA A 194 2.00 18.91 -8.31
C ALA A 194 1.33 17.99 -7.28
N GLU A 195 2.07 17.53 -6.27
CA GLU A 195 1.52 16.74 -5.16
C GLU A 195 0.50 17.56 -4.37
N VAL A 196 0.81 18.80 -4.00
CA VAL A 196 -0.12 19.69 -3.28
C VAL A 196 -1.40 19.94 -4.08
N GLU A 197 -1.31 20.13 -5.40
CA GLU A 197 -2.48 20.25 -6.29
C GLU A 197 -3.34 18.97 -6.28
N THR A 198 -2.70 17.80 -6.25
CA THR A 198 -3.41 16.51 -6.20
C THR A 198 -4.22 16.39 -4.92
N TYR A 199 -3.62 16.61 -3.75
CA TYR A 199 -4.34 16.51 -2.48
C TYR A 199 -5.33 17.66 -2.26
N TYR A 200 -5.10 18.83 -2.86
CA TYR A 200 -6.10 19.89 -2.89
C TYR A 200 -7.40 19.42 -3.57
N ARG A 201 -7.30 18.73 -4.72
CA ARG A 201 -8.48 18.18 -5.40
C ARG A 201 -9.18 17.12 -4.56
N VAL A 202 -8.42 16.24 -3.93
CA VAL A 202 -8.97 15.23 -3.00
C VAL A 202 -9.71 15.92 -1.86
N PHE A 203 -9.10 16.92 -1.21
CA PHE A 203 -9.74 17.65 -0.12
C PHE A 203 -11.06 18.31 -0.56
N VAL A 204 -11.07 18.97 -1.71
CA VAL A 204 -12.29 19.58 -2.28
C VAL A 204 -13.35 18.52 -2.61
N GLN A 205 -12.96 17.33 -3.06
CA GLN A 205 -13.91 16.23 -3.25
C GLN A 205 -14.52 15.78 -1.91
N LEU A 206 -13.73 15.67 -0.85
CA LEU A 206 -14.21 15.32 0.49
C LEU A 206 -15.14 16.40 1.07
N LEU A 207 -14.87 17.68 0.79
CA LEU A 207 -15.75 18.79 1.15
C LEU A 207 -17.13 18.72 0.46
N ASN A 208 -17.19 18.16 -0.73
CA ASN A 208 -18.41 18.03 -1.52
C ASN A 208 -19.09 16.67 -1.35
N PHE A 209 -18.59 15.83 -0.44
CA PHE A 209 -19.20 14.55 -0.13
C PHE A 209 -20.47 14.78 0.70
N GLU A 210 -21.59 14.22 0.22
CA GLU A 210 -22.92 14.28 0.85
C GLU A 210 -23.05 13.30 2.03
#